data_AF-A0A7S3T0Z5-F1
#
_entry.id   AF-A0A7S3T0Z5-F1
#
_cell.length_a   1.000
_cell.length_b   1.000
_cell.length_c   1.000
_cell.angle_alpha   90.00
_cell.angle_beta   90.00
_cell.angle_gamma   90.00
#
_symmetry.space_group_name_H-M   'P 1'
#
loop_
_entity.id
_entity.type
_entity.pdbx_description
1 polymer ?
#
loop_
_entity_poly.entity_id
_entity_poly.type
_entity_poly.pdbx_seq_one_letter_code
_entity_poly.pdbx_strand_id
1 'polypeptide(L)'
;MIKSFVFLAGITAMLAFSANASNFDAEKSVFYPLVASHSIHLDASASELTKAIDARQELILVLVTNQELEAKSAEFKRLNTMFKRVITDFEGYISTYIFDCGNLVSWPHDIMDWNIVCSKETYAPTFRLVVPPRTNVHPWTGEKTKSEIIPYPSQTIQQHELKRWILVNIPAFTTQLRTIEDWNQFVSEDDINKLVLFTDKSMVPPTFNALTNQRHNKLRFGFVMMNEESQ
;
A
#
# COMPACT_ATOMS: atom_id res chain seq x y z
N MET A 1 13.70 30.32 -61.46
CA MET A 1 14.49 29.14 -61.03
C MET A 1 14.20 28.92 -59.55
N ILE A 2 13.13 28.22 -59.18
CA ILE A 2 13.07 26.77 -58.93
C ILE A 2 14.31 26.24 -58.20
N LYS A 3 14.19 25.99 -56.89
CA LYS A 3 14.27 24.65 -56.31
C LYS A 3 13.87 24.68 -54.82
N SER A 4 12.64 24.27 -54.57
CA SER A 4 12.20 23.71 -53.30
C SER A 4 12.90 22.37 -53.08
N PHE A 5 13.40 22.12 -51.86
CA PHE A 5 13.71 20.78 -51.40
C PHE A 5 13.08 20.59 -50.02
N VAL A 6 11.98 19.86 -50.01
CA VAL A 6 11.34 19.30 -48.83
C VAL A 6 12.01 17.96 -48.59
N PHE A 7 12.67 17.79 -47.44
CA PHE A 7 13.09 16.47 -46.97
C PHE A 7 12.24 16.11 -45.75
N LEU A 8 11.22 15.29 -46.00
CA LEU A 8 10.46 14.60 -44.97
C LEU A 8 11.09 13.21 -44.85
N ALA A 9 11.90 12.99 -43.81
CA ALA A 9 12.41 11.66 -43.48
C ALA A 9 11.80 11.24 -42.15
N GLY A 10 10.81 10.34 -42.24
CA GLY A 10 10.20 9.70 -41.09
C GLY A 10 11.21 8.81 -40.37
N ILE A 11 11.34 9.03 -39.06
CA ILE A 11 12.03 8.12 -38.16
C ILE A 11 10.95 7.43 -37.32
N THR A 12 10.51 6.28 -37.81
CA THR A 12 9.73 5.32 -37.04
C THR A 12 10.72 4.49 -36.23
N ALA A 13 11.03 4.90 -35.00
CA ALA A 13 11.77 4.08 -34.06
C ALA A 13 10.82 3.01 -33.49
N MET A 14 10.87 1.81 -34.05
CA MET A 14 10.30 0.62 -33.42
C MET A 14 11.12 0.29 -32.17
N LEU A 15 10.57 0.56 -30.99
CA LEU A 15 11.02 -0.02 -29.73
C LEU A 15 10.63 -1.50 -29.73
N ALA A 16 11.55 -2.36 -30.18
CA ALA A 16 11.49 -3.79 -29.91
C ALA A 16 11.87 -4.01 -28.44
N PHE A 17 10.88 -3.98 -27.54
CA PHE A 17 11.03 -4.60 -26.23
C PHE A 17 11.03 -6.12 -26.45
N SER A 18 12.20 -6.73 -26.30
CA SER A 18 12.34 -8.17 -26.21
C SER A 18 11.60 -8.68 -24.97
N ALA A 19 10.38 -9.18 -25.17
CA ALA A 19 9.68 -9.99 -24.20
C ALA A 19 10.41 -11.34 -24.08
N ASN A 20 11.43 -11.42 -23.23
CA ASN A 20 11.79 -12.69 -22.60
C ASN A 20 10.85 -12.92 -21.43
N ALA A 21 9.57 -13.15 -21.74
CA ALA A 21 8.68 -13.86 -20.85
C ALA A 21 9.05 -15.34 -21.01
N SER A 22 9.85 -15.86 -20.10
CA SER A 22 9.95 -17.30 -19.92
C SER A 22 8.53 -17.83 -19.70
N ASN A 23 8.04 -18.65 -20.64
CA ASN A 23 6.79 -19.40 -20.50
C ASN A 23 6.92 -20.33 -19.29
N PHE A 24 6.52 -19.83 -18.13
CA PHE A 24 6.30 -20.63 -16.93
C PHE A 24 4.80 -20.91 -16.90
N ASP A 25 4.40 -22.03 -17.52
CA ASP A 25 3.03 -22.53 -17.50
C ASP A 25 2.82 -23.32 -16.20
N ALA A 26 2.96 -22.63 -15.06
CA ALA A 26 2.48 -23.15 -13.79
C ALA A 26 0.98 -22.86 -13.70
N GLU A 27 0.20 -23.85 -13.27
CA GLU A 27 -1.22 -23.70 -12.92
C GLU A 27 -1.41 -22.34 -12.23
N LYS A 28 -2.14 -21.44 -12.90
CA LYS A 28 -2.25 -20.04 -12.49
C LYS A 28 -2.62 -19.98 -11.01
N SER A 29 -1.72 -19.45 -10.18
CA SER A 29 -1.98 -19.10 -8.78
C SER A 29 -3.40 -18.55 -8.62
N VAL A 30 -4.05 -18.98 -7.54
CA VAL A 30 -5.42 -18.61 -7.18
C VAL A 30 -5.60 -17.08 -7.05
N PHE A 31 -4.49 -16.33 -6.94
CA PHE A 31 -4.46 -14.87 -6.87
C PHE A 31 -4.19 -14.17 -8.23
N TYR A 32 -3.82 -14.86 -9.32
CA TYR A 32 -3.65 -14.23 -10.65
C TYR A 32 -4.89 -13.46 -11.15
N PRO A 33 -6.15 -13.89 -10.88
CA PRO A 33 -7.33 -13.11 -11.27
C PRO A 33 -7.47 -11.77 -10.53
N LEU A 34 -6.66 -11.52 -9.49
CA LEU A 34 -6.70 -10.30 -8.68
C LEU A 34 -5.69 -9.24 -9.14
N VAL A 35 -4.68 -9.63 -9.90
CA VAL A 35 -3.56 -8.76 -10.34
C VAL A 35 -4.00 -7.65 -11.31
N ALA A 36 -5.23 -7.74 -11.83
CA ALA A 36 -5.79 -6.68 -12.65
C ALA A 36 -6.06 -5.37 -11.86
N SER A 37 -6.03 -5.39 -10.52
CA SER A 37 -6.10 -4.16 -9.73
C SER A 37 -4.69 -3.57 -9.51
N HIS A 38 -4.57 -2.25 -9.64
CA HIS A 38 -3.30 -1.52 -9.52
C HIS A 38 -2.65 -1.61 -8.11
N SER A 39 -3.36 -2.19 -7.15
CA SER A 39 -2.99 -2.28 -5.74
C SER A 39 -2.49 -3.66 -5.32
N ILE A 40 -2.49 -4.68 -6.19
CA ILE A 40 -2.05 -6.04 -5.85
C ILE A 40 -0.79 -6.40 -6.63
N HIS A 41 0.28 -6.72 -5.91
CA HIS A 41 1.55 -7.15 -6.45
C HIS A 41 1.80 -8.62 -6.03
N LEU A 42 1.87 -9.53 -7.01
CA LEU A 42 2.22 -10.94 -6.75
C LEU A 42 3.71 -11.15 -6.94
N ASP A 43 4.32 -11.87 -6.00
CA ASP A 43 5.73 -12.27 -6.03
C ASP A 43 6.64 -11.11 -6.45
N ALA A 44 6.28 -9.91 -5.99
CA ALA A 44 7.03 -8.71 -6.31
C ALA A 44 8.47 -8.93 -5.88
N SER A 45 9.40 -8.54 -6.74
CA SER A 45 10.80 -8.72 -6.42
C SER A 45 11.12 -8.01 -5.11
N ALA A 46 12.12 -8.55 -4.43
CA ALA A 46 12.72 -7.94 -3.27
C ALA A 46 12.93 -6.41 -3.40
N SER A 47 13.44 -6.02 -4.56
CA SER A 47 13.74 -4.64 -4.88
C SER A 47 12.48 -3.78 -5.04
N GLU A 48 11.38 -4.35 -5.52
CA GLU A 48 10.11 -3.62 -5.71
C GLU A 48 9.42 -3.35 -4.38
N LEU A 49 9.37 -4.34 -3.47
CA LEU A 49 8.83 -4.10 -2.13
C LEU A 49 9.69 -3.06 -1.38
N THR A 50 11.02 -3.17 -1.47
CA THR A 50 11.93 -2.21 -0.86
C THR A 50 11.71 -0.81 -1.40
N LYS A 51 11.65 -0.67 -2.73
CA LYS A 51 11.33 0.61 -3.37
C LYS A 51 9.95 1.11 -2.96
N ALA A 52 8.96 0.24 -2.80
CA ALA A 52 7.62 0.64 -2.39
C ALA A 52 7.60 1.15 -0.94
N ILE A 53 8.26 0.44 -0.02
CA ILE A 53 8.41 0.87 1.37
C ILE A 53 9.16 2.20 1.46
N ASP A 54 10.20 2.36 0.64
CA ASP A 54 11.05 3.55 0.64
C ASP A 54 10.41 4.76 -0.05
N ALA A 55 9.65 4.53 -1.12
CA ALA A 55 9.08 5.59 -1.94
C ALA A 55 7.68 5.99 -1.48
N ARG A 56 6.96 5.11 -0.79
CA ARG A 56 5.55 5.31 -0.46
C ARG A 56 5.36 5.51 1.04
N GLN A 57 4.51 6.46 1.38
CA GLN A 57 4.01 6.68 2.74
C GLN A 57 2.60 6.13 2.91
N GLU A 58 2.29 5.06 2.20
CA GLU A 58 1.03 4.35 2.35
C GLU A 58 1.21 3.07 3.16
N LEU A 59 0.12 2.61 3.76
CA LEU A 59 0.09 1.33 4.44
C LEU A 59 0.22 0.20 3.42
N ILE A 60 1.11 -0.76 3.69
CA ILE A 60 1.27 -1.94 2.86
C ILE A 60 0.77 -3.17 3.62
N LEU A 61 -0.10 -3.94 2.99
CA LEU A 61 -0.55 -5.24 3.46
C LEU A 61 0.24 -6.34 2.77
N VAL A 62 0.88 -7.18 3.55
CA VAL A 62 1.69 -8.32 3.11
C VAL A 62 0.93 -9.60 3.48
N LEU A 63 0.61 -10.41 2.48
CA LEU A 63 0.09 -11.77 2.64
C LEU A 63 1.23 -12.74 2.32
N VAL A 64 1.57 -13.59 3.28
CA VAL A 64 2.51 -14.70 3.10
C VAL A 64 1.72 -15.99 3.04
N THR A 65 1.94 -16.79 2.00
CA THR A 65 1.22 -18.06 1.75
C THR A 65 2.21 -19.15 1.35
N ASN A 66 1.80 -20.41 1.43
CA ASN A 66 2.49 -21.53 0.79
C ASN A 66 1.49 -22.24 -0.14
N GLN A 67 1.48 -21.86 -1.42
CA GLN A 67 0.43 -22.34 -2.33
C GLN A 67 0.50 -23.84 -2.60
N GLU A 68 1.70 -24.44 -2.59
CA GLU A 68 1.87 -25.88 -2.78
C GLU A 68 1.16 -26.69 -1.69
N LEU A 69 1.15 -26.19 -0.45
CA LEU A 69 0.45 -26.82 0.67
C LEU A 69 -1.04 -26.51 0.70
N GLU A 70 -1.46 -25.34 0.21
CA GLU A 70 -2.78 -24.78 0.49
C GLU A 70 -3.78 -24.86 -0.68
N ALA A 71 -3.33 -24.98 -1.94
CA ALA A 71 -4.19 -24.87 -3.12
C ALA A 71 -5.34 -25.89 -3.20
N LYS A 72 -5.26 -27.01 -2.46
CA LYS A 72 -6.26 -28.08 -2.46
C LYS A 72 -7.27 -27.99 -1.31
N SER A 73 -7.08 -27.12 -0.32
CA SER A 73 -7.99 -27.06 0.85
C SER A 73 -9.22 -26.17 0.59
N ALA A 74 -10.39 -26.60 1.08
CA ALA A 74 -11.61 -25.78 1.03
C ALA A 74 -11.47 -24.49 1.87
N GLU A 75 -10.67 -24.55 2.93
CA GLU A 75 -10.36 -23.44 3.82
C GLU A 75 -9.59 -22.34 3.09
N PHE A 76 -8.60 -22.72 2.26
CA PHE A 76 -7.84 -21.76 1.47
C PHE A 76 -8.70 -21.04 0.42
N LYS A 77 -9.60 -21.77 -0.25
CA LYS A 77 -10.56 -21.14 -1.19
C LYS A 77 -11.48 -20.14 -0.49
N ARG A 78 -11.94 -20.47 0.71
CA ARG A 78 -12.75 -19.56 1.55
C ARG A 78 -11.93 -18.33 1.95
N LEU A 79 -10.69 -18.53 2.36
CA LEU A 79 -9.79 -17.45 2.72
C LEU A 79 -9.53 -16.53 1.54
N ASN A 80 -9.18 -17.06 0.37
CA ASN A 80 -8.95 -16.25 -0.83
C ASN A 80 -10.20 -15.43 -1.20
N THR A 81 -11.39 -16.04 -1.12
CA THR A 81 -12.65 -15.32 -1.37
C THR A 81 -12.87 -14.19 -0.37
N MET A 82 -12.57 -14.43 0.90
CA MET A 82 -12.66 -13.43 1.96
C MET A 82 -11.64 -12.31 1.73
N PHE A 83 -10.38 -12.67 1.47
CA PHE A 83 -9.29 -11.75 1.24
C PHE A 83 -9.53 -10.87 0.03
N LYS A 84 -9.99 -11.44 -1.09
CA LYS A 84 -10.43 -10.68 -2.27
C LYS A 84 -11.41 -9.57 -1.90
N ARG A 85 -12.44 -9.88 -1.12
CA ARG A 85 -13.43 -8.88 -0.67
C ARG A 85 -12.78 -7.79 0.18
N VAL A 86 -11.87 -8.15 1.07
CA VAL A 86 -11.12 -7.18 1.88
C VAL A 86 -10.32 -6.25 0.98
N ILE A 87 -9.50 -6.78 0.07
CA ILE A 87 -8.67 -5.95 -0.79
C ILE A 87 -9.49 -5.05 -1.70
N THR A 88 -10.62 -5.54 -2.24
CA THR A 88 -11.54 -4.70 -3.03
C THR A 88 -12.07 -3.52 -2.22
N ASP A 89 -12.43 -3.72 -0.95
CA ASP A 89 -12.90 -2.63 -0.10
C ASP A 89 -11.79 -1.62 0.26
N PHE A 90 -10.52 -2.03 0.16
CA PHE A 90 -9.34 -1.19 0.38
C PHE A 90 -8.61 -0.79 -0.92
N GLU A 91 -9.25 -0.94 -2.08
CA GLU A 91 -8.66 -0.51 -3.34
C GLU A 91 -8.39 1.00 -3.33
N GLY A 92 -7.14 1.38 -3.58
CA GLY A 92 -6.69 2.77 -3.52
C GLY A 92 -6.41 3.31 -2.11
N TYR A 93 -6.64 2.54 -1.04
CA TYR A 93 -6.32 2.93 0.34
C TYR A 93 -4.98 2.37 0.80
N ILE A 94 -4.67 1.14 0.37
CA ILE A 94 -3.45 0.40 0.74
C ILE A 94 -2.87 -0.28 -0.50
N SER A 95 -1.58 -0.58 -0.46
CA SER A 95 -0.98 -1.53 -1.40
C SER A 95 -0.91 -2.91 -0.79
N THR A 96 -1.12 -3.93 -1.61
CA THR A 96 -1.14 -5.32 -1.19
C THR A 96 -0.05 -6.09 -1.93
N TYR A 97 0.77 -6.81 -1.18
CA TYR A 97 1.82 -7.67 -1.70
C TYR A 97 1.54 -9.09 -1.25
N ILE A 98 1.59 -10.03 -2.18
CA ILE A 98 1.38 -11.45 -1.91
C ILE A 98 2.68 -12.17 -2.23
N PHE A 99 3.08 -13.03 -1.30
CA PHE A 99 4.38 -13.65 -1.24
C PHE A 99 4.21 -15.15 -1.02
N ASP A 100 4.63 -15.96 -1.99
CA ASP A 100 4.53 -17.42 -1.92
C ASP A 100 5.85 -18.08 -1.45
N CYS A 101 5.85 -18.60 -0.23
CA CYS A 101 6.98 -19.33 0.34
C CYS A 101 7.33 -20.63 -0.42
N GLY A 102 6.46 -21.13 -1.31
CA GLY A 102 6.79 -22.22 -2.22
C GLY A 102 7.75 -21.82 -3.34
N ASN A 103 7.84 -20.52 -3.67
CA ASN A 103 8.63 -19.99 -4.78
C ASN A 103 9.72 -19.02 -4.28
N LEU A 104 10.74 -19.60 -3.62
CA LEU A 104 11.82 -18.89 -2.88
C LEU A 104 12.87 -18.20 -3.78
N VAL A 105 12.47 -17.51 -4.85
CA VAL A 105 13.43 -16.79 -5.69
C VAL A 105 13.82 -15.46 -5.02
N SER A 106 14.90 -15.49 -4.23
CA SER A 106 15.68 -14.36 -3.69
C SER A 106 14.87 -13.19 -3.11
N TRP A 107 14.46 -13.30 -1.86
CA TRP A 107 13.69 -12.27 -1.15
C TRP A 107 14.63 -11.37 -0.33
N PRO A 108 14.29 -10.09 -0.09
CA PRO A 108 15.19 -9.13 0.57
C PRO A 108 15.20 -9.38 2.07
N HIS A 109 16.35 -9.74 2.64
CA HIS A 109 16.49 -9.90 4.10
C HIS A 109 16.46 -8.55 4.86
N ASP A 110 16.60 -7.45 4.14
CA ASP A 110 16.86 -6.11 4.67
C ASP A 110 15.67 -5.51 5.41
N ILE A 111 14.45 -5.93 5.01
CA ILE A 111 13.17 -5.44 5.56
C ILE A 111 12.57 -6.48 6.50
N MET A 112 12.58 -7.73 6.06
CA MET A 112 11.99 -8.84 6.77
C MET A 112 12.87 -10.06 6.52
N ASP A 113 13.21 -10.80 7.58
CA ASP A 113 13.92 -12.05 7.39
C ASP A 113 12.95 -13.10 6.86
N TRP A 114 12.80 -13.17 5.54
CA TRP A 114 11.86 -14.07 4.88
C TRP A 114 12.16 -15.54 5.10
N ASN A 115 13.43 -15.89 5.37
CA ASN A 115 13.75 -17.24 5.79
C ASN A 115 13.10 -17.53 7.15
N ILE A 116 13.15 -16.58 8.09
CA ILE A 116 12.43 -16.70 9.36
C ILE A 116 10.92 -16.72 9.15
N VAL A 117 10.37 -15.86 8.30
CA VAL A 117 8.92 -15.77 8.07
C VAL A 117 8.41 -17.08 7.46
N CYS A 118 9.04 -17.55 6.38
CA CYS A 118 8.64 -18.78 5.70
C CYS A 118 9.01 -20.06 6.47
N SER A 119 10.01 -20.04 7.36
CA SER A 119 10.40 -21.23 8.15
C SER A 119 9.71 -21.36 9.51
N LYS A 120 9.39 -20.23 10.17
CA LYS A 120 8.73 -20.25 11.49
C LYS A 120 7.21 -20.34 11.37
N GLU A 121 6.65 -19.87 10.26
CA GLU A 121 5.21 -19.92 10.03
C GLU A 121 4.87 -21.19 9.25
N THR A 122 4.98 -22.34 9.92
CA THR A 122 4.43 -23.63 9.47
C THR A 122 2.92 -23.60 9.24
N TYR A 123 2.26 -22.47 9.52
CA TYR A 123 0.83 -22.20 9.41
C TYR A 123 0.54 -21.01 8.50
N ALA A 124 1.21 -20.93 7.35
CA ALA A 124 0.73 -20.12 6.25
C ALA A 124 -0.77 -20.46 6.01
N PRO A 125 -1.63 -19.45 5.81
CA PRO A 125 -1.31 -18.08 5.45
C PRO A 125 -1.28 -17.08 6.63
N THR A 126 -0.41 -16.07 6.53
CA THR A 126 -0.28 -15.01 7.54
C THR A 126 -0.35 -13.61 6.92
N PHE A 127 -0.80 -12.64 7.73
CA PHE A 127 -0.91 -11.24 7.33
C PHE A 127 0.02 -10.37 8.17
N ARG A 128 0.66 -9.41 7.50
CA ARG A 128 1.52 -8.41 8.13
C ARG A 128 1.21 -7.04 7.52
N LEU A 129 1.22 -6.00 8.35
CA LEU A 129 1.19 -4.62 7.89
C LEU A 129 2.59 -4.05 7.95
N VAL A 130 3.00 -3.33 6.91
CA VAL A 130 4.16 -2.46 6.93
C VAL A 130 3.64 -1.03 7.02
N VAL A 131 3.83 -0.43 8.18
CA VAL A 131 3.39 0.93 8.48
C VAL A 131 4.54 1.88 8.19
N PRO A 132 4.34 2.88 7.30
CA PRO A 132 5.38 3.84 6.98
C PRO A 132 5.71 4.71 8.21
N PRO A 133 6.96 5.16 8.36
CA PRO A 133 7.32 6.04 9.45
C PRO A 133 6.64 7.41 9.27
N ARG A 134 6.28 8.06 10.39
CA ARG A 134 5.72 9.42 10.36
C ARG A 134 6.70 10.45 9.77
N THR A 135 8.00 10.23 9.96
CA THR A 135 9.07 11.05 9.38
C THR A 135 10.11 10.14 8.74
N ASN A 136 10.53 10.45 7.51
CA ASN A 136 11.53 9.63 6.80
C ASN A 136 12.91 9.65 7.45
N VAL A 137 13.22 10.75 8.15
CA VAL A 137 14.49 10.96 8.83
C VAL A 137 14.20 11.17 10.31
N HIS A 138 14.97 10.50 11.14
CA HIS A 138 14.89 10.64 12.58
C HIS A 138 15.52 11.98 13.00
N PRO A 139 14.81 12.86 13.72
CA PRO A 139 15.23 14.25 13.90
C PRO A 139 16.51 14.41 14.73
N TRP A 140 16.83 13.45 15.60
CA TRP A 140 18.01 13.52 16.47
C TRP A 140 19.24 12.78 15.94
N THR A 141 19.06 11.81 15.04
CA THR A 141 20.18 10.99 14.52
C THR A 141 20.49 11.28 13.04
N GLY A 142 19.54 11.87 12.29
CA GLY A 142 19.68 12.06 10.85
C GLY A 142 19.58 10.76 10.05
N GLU A 143 19.35 9.63 10.72
CA GLU A 143 19.22 8.33 10.08
C GLU A 143 17.82 8.14 9.48
N LYS A 144 17.74 7.28 8.45
CA LYS A 144 16.46 6.91 7.85
C LYS A 144 15.62 6.12 8.86
N THR A 145 14.42 6.62 9.15
CA THR A 145 13.48 5.91 10.02
C THR A 145 12.98 4.66 9.32
N LYS A 146 13.04 3.53 10.00
CA LYS A 146 12.54 2.25 9.48
C LYS A 146 11.02 2.18 9.62
N SER A 147 10.37 1.52 8.66
CA SER A 147 8.96 1.16 8.75
C SER A 147 8.72 0.13 9.85
N GLU A 148 7.55 0.21 10.48
CA GLU A 148 7.12 -0.75 11.50
C GLU A 148 6.42 -1.93 10.82
N ILE A 149 6.71 -3.14 11.28
CA ILE A 149 6.05 -4.36 10.81
C ILE A 149 5.14 -4.87 11.92
N ILE A 150 3.83 -4.88 11.66
CA ILE A 150 2.81 -5.31 12.60
C ILE A 150 2.25 -6.65 12.12
N PRO A 151 2.43 -7.76 12.84
CA PRO A 151 1.79 -9.02 12.51
C PRO A 151 0.29 -8.99 12.84
N TYR A 152 -0.52 -9.74 12.09
CA TYR A 152 -1.93 -9.91 12.42
C TYR A 152 -2.06 -10.62 13.78
N PRO A 153 -2.83 -10.06 14.72
CA PRO A 153 -2.78 -10.49 16.12
C PRO A 153 -3.55 -11.79 16.41
N SER A 154 -4.44 -12.22 15.50
CA SER A 154 -5.32 -13.36 15.71
C SER A 154 -4.86 -14.58 14.90
N GLN A 155 -4.98 -15.77 15.49
CA GLN A 155 -4.76 -17.04 14.79
C GLN A 155 -5.91 -17.38 13.84
N THR A 156 -7.09 -16.78 14.04
CA THR A 156 -8.25 -16.98 13.18
C THR A 156 -8.46 -15.76 12.30
N ILE A 157 -8.57 -15.99 11.00
CA ILE A 157 -8.73 -14.89 10.05
C ILE A 157 -10.23 -14.71 9.75
N GLN A 158 -10.80 -13.65 10.31
CA GLN A 158 -12.16 -13.24 10.03
C GLN A 158 -12.19 -11.93 9.24
N GLN A 159 -13.13 -11.82 8.29
CA GLN A 159 -13.19 -10.67 7.39
C GLN A 159 -13.30 -9.33 8.13
N HIS A 160 -14.16 -9.26 9.14
CA HIS A 160 -14.42 -8.01 9.87
C HIS A 160 -13.25 -7.61 10.77
N GLU A 161 -12.56 -8.59 11.37
CA GLU A 161 -11.36 -8.37 12.18
C GLU A 161 -10.20 -7.90 11.32
N LEU A 162 -9.97 -8.55 10.16
CA LEU A 162 -8.93 -8.16 9.21
C LEU A 162 -9.15 -6.71 8.72
N LYS A 163 -10.39 -6.37 8.34
CA LYS A 163 -10.75 -4.99 7.96
C LYS A 163 -10.50 -4.00 9.08
N ARG A 164 -10.95 -4.30 10.30
CA ARG A 164 -10.76 -3.43 11.45
C ARG A 164 -9.29 -3.22 11.73
N TRP A 165 -8.49 -4.29 11.69
CA TRP A 165 -7.06 -4.24 11.92
C TRP A 165 -6.33 -3.39 10.87
N ILE A 166 -6.71 -3.50 9.59
CA ILE A 166 -6.19 -2.60 8.55
C ILE A 166 -6.56 -1.15 8.88
N LEU A 167 -7.84 -0.87 9.12
CA LEU A 167 -8.35 0.50 9.34
C LEU A 167 -7.67 1.22 10.51
N VAL A 168 -7.46 0.55 11.64
CA VAL A 168 -6.85 1.18 12.83
C VAL A 168 -5.36 1.47 12.66
N ASN A 169 -4.71 0.83 11.68
CA ASN A 169 -3.29 1.00 11.38
C ASN A 169 -3.05 1.89 10.15
N ILE A 170 -4.08 2.40 9.47
CA ILE A 170 -3.91 3.40 8.42
C ILE A 170 -3.37 4.67 9.09
N PRO A 171 -2.17 5.15 8.72
CA PRO A 171 -1.64 6.39 9.28
C PRO A 171 -2.60 7.55 9.00
N ALA A 172 -2.68 8.48 9.95
CA ALA A 172 -3.52 9.66 9.85
C ALA A 172 -2.63 10.90 9.92
N PHE A 173 -2.48 11.59 8.80
CA PHE A 173 -1.74 12.86 8.72
C PHE A 173 -2.67 14.07 8.70
N THR A 174 -3.78 13.97 9.43
CA THR A 174 -4.79 15.02 9.53
C THR A 174 -4.65 15.78 10.86
N THR A 175 -4.67 17.10 10.81
CA THR A 175 -4.73 17.97 11.99
C THR A 175 -6.19 18.29 12.32
N GLN A 176 -6.60 18.08 13.57
CA GLN A 176 -7.91 18.54 14.01
C GLN A 176 -7.85 20.05 14.28
N LEU A 177 -8.77 20.80 13.70
CA LEU A 177 -8.89 22.25 13.89
C LEU A 177 -10.09 22.51 14.80
N ARG A 178 -9.84 22.74 16.10
CA ARG A 178 -10.88 22.95 17.11
C ARG A 178 -11.07 24.43 17.43
N THR A 179 -10.00 25.20 17.40
CA THR A 179 -10.02 26.62 17.77
C THR A 179 -9.60 27.53 16.62
N ILE A 180 -9.81 28.84 16.80
CA ILE A 180 -9.35 29.86 15.85
C ILE A 180 -7.81 29.88 15.81
N GLU A 181 -7.15 29.60 16.93
CA GLU A 181 -5.69 29.47 16.99
C GLU A 181 -5.20 28.28 16.16
N ASP A 182 -5.84 27.12 16.26
CA ASP A 182 -5.52 25.95 15.42
C ASP A 182 -5.66 26.30 13.94
N TRP A 183 -6.75 27.00 13.58
CA TRP A 183 -6.99 27.46 12.22
C TRP A 183 -5.89 28.41 11.75
N ASN A 184 -5.58 29.44 12.54
CA ASN A 184 -4.55 30.43 12.21
C ASN A 184 -3.17 29.78 12.05
N GLN A 185 -2.81 28.85 12.94
CA GLN A 185 -1.56 28.09 12.83
C GLN A 185 -1.56 27.26 11.54
N PHE A 186 -2.64 26.51 11.29
CA PHE A 186 -2.76 25.66 10.11
C PHE A 186 -2.66 26.44 8.81
N VAL A 187 -3.30 27.61 8.70
CA VAL A 187 -3.25 28.43 7.48
C VAL A 187 -1.94 29.17 7.30
N SER A 188 -1.21 29.46 8.38
CA SER A 188 0.07 30.22 8.36
C SER A 188 1.26 29.49 7.72
N GLU A 189 1.16 28.18 7.44
CA GLU A 189 2.21 27.44 6.71
C GLU A 189 2.27 27.88 5.23
N ASP A 190 3.13 28.82 4.86
CA ASP A 190 3.07 29.51 3.56
C ASP A 190 3.52 28.72 2.30
N ASP A 191 4.01 27.48 2.45
CA ASP A 191 4.63 26.72 1.33
C ASP A 191 3.88 25.47 0.90
N ILE A 192 2.67 25.24 1.41
CA ILE A 192 1.91 24.02 1.14
C ILE A 192 0.41 24.27 0.99
N ASN A 193 -0.16 23.65 -0.05
CA ASN A 193 -1.59 23.66 -0.31
C ASN A 193 -2.33 22.91 0.80
N LYS A 194 -3.51 23.42 1.18
CA LYS A 194 -4.25 22.94 2.35
C LYS A 194 -5.64 22.49 1.94
N LEU A 195 -6.09 21.38 2.52
CA LEU A 195 -7.42 20.84 2.32
C LEU A 195 -8.06 20.64 3.69
N VAL A 196 -9.22 21.23 3.92
CA VAL A 196 -9.96 21.11 5.17
C VAL A 196 -11.26 20.35 4.93
N LEU A 197 -11.47 19.28 5.70
CA LEU A 197 -12.73 18.55 5.73
C LEU A 197 -13.62 19.09 6.86
N PHE A 198 -14.78 19.61 6.49
CA PHE A 198 -15.85 19.92 7.44
C PHE A 198 -16.77 18.71 7.52
N THR A 199 -17.00 18.19 8.72
CA THR A 199 -17.83 17.00 8.93
C THR A 199 -18.57 17.07 10.26
N ASP A 200 -19.76 16.49 10.31
CA ASP A 200 -20.54 16.18 11.51
C ASP A 200 -20.00 14.96 12.29
N LYS A 201 -19.04 14.22 11.72
CA LYS A 201 -18.48 13.01 12.34
C LYS A 201 -17.39 13.36 13.34
N SER A 202 -17.41 12.68 14.48
CA SER A 202 -16.39 12.80 15.53
C SER A 202 -15.02 12.21 15.15
N MET A 203 -14.99 11.35 14.14
CA MET A 203 -13.78 10.69 13.66
C MET A 203 -13.57 10.95 12.17
N VAL A 204 -12.30 11.13 11.80
CA VAL A 204 -11.89 11.29 10.41
C VAL A 204 -12.25 10.03 9.63
N PRO A 205 -12.99 10.14 8.51
CA PRO A 205 -13.31 8.99 7.68
C PRO A 205 -12.02 8.28 7.21
N PRO A 206 -11.98 6.93 7.20
CA PRO A 206 -10.80 6.20 6.72
C PRO A 206 -10.36 6.60 5.33
N THR A 207 -11.32 7.01 4.49
CA THR A 207 -11.05 7.46 3.13
C THR A 207 -10.25 8.74 3.07
N PHE A 208 -10.52 9.65 4.01
CA PHE A 208 -9.74 10.86 4.18
C PHE A 208 -8.34 10.53 4.68
N ASN A 209 -8.19 9.62 5.66
CA ASN A 209 -6.87 9.22 6.16
C ASN A 209 -5.99 8.62 5.05
N ALA A 210 -6.51 7.74 4.21
CA ALA A 210 -5.71 7.22 3.09
C ALA A 210 -5.33 8.30 2.07
N LEU A 211 -6.23 9.24 1.78
CA LEU A 211 -5.89 10.38 0.94
C LEU A 211 -4.75 11.20 1.57
N THR A 212 -4.78 11.39 2.89
CA THR A 212 -3.70 12.09 3.60
C THR A 212 -2.37 11.36 3.43
N ASN A 213 -2.33 10.04 3.56
CA ASN A 213 -1.12 9.22 3.36
C ASN A 213 -0.50 9.42 1.97
N GLN A 214 -1.34 9.33 0.92
CA GLN A 214 -0.88 9.47 -0.46
C GLN A 214 -0.33 10.86 -0.80
N ARG A 215 -0.77 11.90 -0.08
CA ARG A 215 -0.50 13.30 -0.43
C ARG A 215 0.14 14.12 0.69
N HIS A 216 0.51 13.54 1.84
CA HIS A 216 0.99 14.28 3.02
C HIS A 216 2.19 15.21 2.74
N ASN A 217 3.08 14.84 1.80
CA ASN A 217 4.23 15.66 1.39
C ASN A 217 3.86 16.79 0.41
N LYS A 218 2.63 16.81 -0.11
CA LYS A 218 2.16 17.76 -1.13
C LYS A 218 0.99 18.61 -0.66
N LEU A 219 0.21 18.11 0.29
CA LEU A 219 -0.98 18.73 0.84
C LEU A 219 -0.99 18.60 2.36
N ARG A 220 -1.44 19.64 3.04
CA ARG A 220 -1.82 19.58 4.45
C ARG A 220 -3.30 19.31 4.58
N PHE A 221 -3.65 18.44 5.51
CA PHE A 221 -5.03 18.03 5.73
C PHE A 221 -5.48 18.49 7.11
N GLY A 222 -6.55 19.27 7.14
CA GLY A 222 -7.25 19.67 8.35
C GLY A 222 -8.61 19.00 8.42
N PHE A 223 -9.15 18.81 9.62
CA PHE A 223 -10.56 18.50 9.79
C PHE A 223 -11.21 19.34 10.89
N VAL A 224 -12.42 19.81 10.60
CA VAL A 224 -13.26 20.59 11.52
C VAL A 224 -14.53 19.78 11.76
N MET A 225 -14.85 19.58 13.03
CA MET A 225 -16.11 18.97 13.45
C MET A 225 -17.17 20.06 13.56
N MET A 226 -18.26 19.92 12.80
CA MET A 226 -19.39 20.83 12.86
C MET A 226 -20.33 20.37 13.97
N ASN A 227 -20.38 21.11 15.07
CA ASN A 227 -21.42 20.92 16.08
C ASN A 227 -22.68 21.68 15.63
N GLU A 228 -23.83 21.01 15.61
CA GLU A 228 -25.12 21.60 15.18
C GLU A 228 -25.55 22.82 16.02
N GLU A 229 -24.95 23.02 17.20
CA GLU A 229 -25.27 24.13 18.12
C GLU A 229 -24.56 25.46 17.80
N SER A 230 -23.91 25.57 16.63
CA SER A 230 -23.13 26.76 16.22
C SER A 230 -23.88 27.66 15.22
N GLN A 231 -25.19 27.85 15.41
CA GLN A 231 -26.01 28.85 14.67
C GLN A 231 -26.49 29.96 15.60
#